data_AF-A0A7K3CTN6-F1
#
_entry.id   AF-A0A7K3CTN6-F1
#
_cell.length_a   1.000
_cell.length_b   1.000
_cell.length_c   1.000
_cell.angle_alpha   90.00
_cell.angle_beta   90.00
_cell.angle_gamma   90.00
#
_symmetry.space_group_name_H-M   'P 1'
#
loop_
_entity.id
_entity.type
_entity.pdbx_description
1 polymer ?
#
loop_
_entity_poly.entity_id
_entity_poly.type
_entity_poly.pdbx_seq_one_letter_code
_entity_poly.pdbx_strand_id
1 'polypeptide(L)'
;MSTALPGVVLTLGLGLWGIRRDGTLWLDEMATYEASRRGIGELWLTLGNVDAVHGLYYLLMHVLFALTGDADRLLVLRIPSVLAM
;
A
#
# COMPACT_ATOMS: atom_id res chain seq x y z
N MET A 1 14.30 18.36 -19.35
CA MET A 1 13.77 17.66 -18.15
C MET A 1 12.88 18.56 -17.27
N SER A 2 12.25 19.64 -17.76
CA SER A 2 11.50 20.59 -16.90
C SER A 2 9.97 20.51 -17.00
N THR A 3 9.43 19.72 -17.93
CA THR A 3 7.98 19.63 -18.20
C THR A 3 7.25 18.55 -17.38
N ALA A 4 7.98 17.65 -16.73
CA ALA A 4 7.39 16.56 -15.94
C ALA A 4 6.95 17.02 -14.54
N LEU A 5 7.59 18.06 -13.99
CA LEU A 5 7.33 18.57 -12.63
C LEU A 5 5.87 18.97 -12.37
N PRO A 6 5.20 19.73 -13.26
CA PRO A 6 3.78 20.06 -13.07
C PRO A 6 2.89 18.82 -13.08
N GLY A 7 3.24 17.81 -13.89
CA GLY A 7 2.53 16.54 -13.96
C GLY A 7 2.62 15.76 -12.65
N VAL A 8 3.84 15.59 -12.14
CA VAL A 8 4.10 14.89 -10.85
C VAL A 8 3.41 15.59 -9.68
N VAL A 9 3.46 16.93 -9.63
CA VAL A 9 2.79 17.68 -8.55
C VAL A 9 1.27 17.52 -8.63
N LEU A 10 0.71 17.52 -9.84
CA LEU A 10 -0.73 17.33 -10.04
C LEU A 10 -1.17 15.91 -9.66
N THR A 11 -0.46 14.87 -10.09
CA THR A 11 -0.80 13.47 -9.77
C THR A 11 -0.66 13.19 -8.28
N LEU A 12 0.40 13.68 -7.63
CA LEU A 12 0.56 13.62 -6.17
C LEU A 12 -0.55 14.37 -5.43
N GLY A 13 -0.88 15.59 -5.87
CA GLY A 13 -1.95 16.38 -5.26
C GLY A 13 -3.32 15.71 -5.33
N LEU A 14 -3.66 15.14 -6.49
CA LEU A 14 -4.90 14.38 -6.69
C LEU A 14 -4.90 13.07 -5.89
N GLY A 15 -3.78 12.35 -5.84
CA GLY A 15 -3.62 11.12 -5.07
C GLY A 15 -3.79 11.35 -3.57
N LEU A 16 -3.17 12.40 -3.03
CA LEU A 16 -3.31 12.79 -1.62
C LEU A 16 -4.71 13.31 -1.30
N TRP A 17 -5.35 14.05 -2.21
CA TRP A 17 -6.75 14.47 -2.04
C TRP A 17 -7.67 13.26 -1.93
N GLY A 18 -7.55 12.30 -2.84
CA GLY A 18 -8.45 11.15 -2.95
C GLY A 18 -8.22 10.04 -1.92
N ILE A 19 -7.18 10.14 -1.09
CA ILE A 19 -6.66 8.99 -0.35
C ILE A 19 -7.67 8.36 0.62
N ARG A 20 -8.59 9.15 1.19
CA ARG A 20 -9.66 8.67 2.09
C ARG A 20 -11.05 8.65 1.47
N ARG A 21 -11.17 8.99 0.19
CA ARG A 21 -12.47 9.18 -0.45
C ARG A 21 -13.27 7.89 -0.39
N ASP A 22 -14.54 8.03 -0.04
CA ASP A 22 -15.55 6.99 0.11
C ASP A 22 -15.40 6.03 1.32
N GLY A 23 -14.28 6.07 2.06
CA GLY A 23 -14.12 5.35 3.34
C GLY A 23 -14.20 3.82 3.25
N THR A 24 -14.34 3.27 2.04
CA THR A 24 -14.50 1.85 1.75
C THR A 24 -13.19 1.23 1.29
N LEU A 25 -12.98 -0.02 1.68
CA LEU A 25 -11.89 -0.85 1.18
C LEU A 25 -12.38 -1.65 -0.02
N TRP A 26 -11.59 -1.62 -1.09
CA TRP A 26 -11.78 -2.49 -2.24
C TRP A 26 -11.27 -3.90 -1.93
N LEU A 27 -11.64 -4.89 -2.75
CA LEU A 27 -11.35 -6.29 -2.46
C LEU A 27 -9.84 -6.59 -2.42
N ASP A 28 -9.07 -5.96 -3.30
CA ASP A 28 -7.61 -6.02 -3.35
C ASP A 28 -6.95 -5.31 -2.16
N GLU A 29 -7.53 -4.18 -1.71
CA GLU A 29 -7.11 -3.48 -0.51
C GLU A 29 -7.37 -4.30 0.76
N MET A 30 -8.52 -4.99 0.83
CA MET A 30 -8.85 -5.94 1.89
C MET A 30 -7.87 -7.11 1.91
N ALA A 31 -7.53 -7.68 0.76
CA ALA A 31 -6.55 -8.77 0.67
C ALA A 31 -5.17 -8.34 1.17
N THR A 32 -4.73 -7.13 0.80
CA THR A 32 -3.47 -6.55 1.28
C THR A 32 -3.51 -6.29 2.78
N TYR A 33 -4.62 -5.75 3.29
CA TYR A 33 -4.81 -5.51 4.71
C TYR A 33 -4.77 -6.82 5.52
N GLU A 34 -5.47 -7.85 5.08
CA GLU A 34 -5.45 -9.15 5.73
C GLU A 34 -4.04 -9.77 5.70
N ALA A 35 -3.37 -9.75 4.54
CA ALA A 35 -2.01 -10.24 4.40
C ALA A 35 -1.03 -9.50 5.33
N SER A 36 -1.17 -8.18 5.46
CA SER A 36 -0.32 -7.35 6.34
C SER A 36 -0.46 -7.69 7.83
N ARG A 37 -1.56 -8.34 8.25
CA ARG A 37 -1.79 -8.75 9.63
C ARG A 37 -1.37 -10.19 9.92
N ARG A 38 -1.04 -10.97 8.88
CA ARG A 38 -0.53 -12.34 9.03
C ARG A 38 0.85 -12.31 9.67
N GLY A 39 1.18 -13.37 10.41
CA GLY A 39 2.50 -13.52 11.00
C GLY A 39 3.57 -13.66 9.92
N ILE A 40 4.80 -13.23 10.21
CA ILE A 40 5.96 -13.32 9.29
C ILE A 40 6.17 -14.76 8.77
N GLY A 41 5.90 -15.78 9.60
CA GLY A 41 5.97 -17.18 9.19
C GLY A 41 4.93 -17.58 8.14
N GLU A 42 3.72 -17.04 8.21
CA GLU A 42 2.67 -17.26 7.20
C GLU A 42 2.93 -16.48 5.92
N LEU A 43 3.49 -15.27 6.02
CA LEU A 43 3.97 -14.50 4.87
C LEU A 43 5.07 -15.25 4.13
N TRP A 44 5.98 -15.91 4.84
CA TRP A 44 7.04 -16.73 4.26
C TRP A 44 6.50 -17.97 3.52
N LEU A 45 5.49 -18.64 4.08
CA LEU A 45 4.79 -19.73 3.39
C LEU A 45 4.01 -19.25 2.15
N THR A 46 3.49 -18.01 2.21
CA THR A 46 2.84 -17.37 1.07
C THR A 46 3.86 -17.05 -0.04
N LEU A 47 5.09 -16.63 0.30
CA LEU A 47 6.20 -16.47 -0.65
C LEU A 47 6.54 -17.76 -1.41
N GLY A 48 6.32 -18.93 -0.81
CA GLY A 48 6.52 -20.22 -1.46
C GLY A 48 5.44 -20.60 -2.47
N ASN A 49 4.27 -19.95 -2.40
CA ASN A 49 3.10 -20.23 -3.24
C ASN A 49 2.77 -19.09 -4.23
N VAL A 50 3.32 -17.89 -4.00
CA VAL A 50 3.04 -16.66 -4.75
C VAL A 50 4.36 -16.09 -5.27
N ASP A 51 4.31 -15.31 -6.36
CA ASP A 51 5.46 -14.60 -6.93
C ASP A 51 6.22 -13.79 -5.86
N ALA A 52 7.55 -13.82 -5.93
CA ALA A 52 8.46 -13.09 -5.04
C ALA A 52 8.15 -11.58 -4.96
N VAL A 53 7.65 -10.97 -6.05
CA VAL A 53 7.26 -9.56 -6.08
C VAL A 53 6.10 -9.28 -5.13
N HIS A 54 5.08 -10.13 -5.14
CA HIS A 54 3.93 -9.99 -4.23
C HIS A 54 4.33 -10.29 -2.79
N GLY A 55 5.19 -11.27 -2.59
CA GLY A 55 5.76 -11.58 -1.28
C GLY A 55 6.49 -10.40 -0.66
N LEU A 56 7.37 -9.74 -1.42
CA LEU A 56 8.09 -8.55 -0.97
C LEU A 56 7.13 -7.38 -0.70
N TYR A 57 6.12 -7.20 -1.55
CA TYR A 57 5.08 -6.19 -1.34
C TYR A 57 4.32 -6.40 -0.03
N TYR A 58 3.89 -7.62 0.28
CA TYR A 58 3.21 -7.89 1.55
C TYR A 58 4.11 -7.72 2.78
N LEU A 59 5.41 -8.02 2.67
CA LEU A 59 6.37 -7.79 3.75
C LEU A 59 6.58 -6.29 4.00
N LEU A 60 6.69 -5.48 2.95
CA LEU A 60 6.73 -4.02 3.06
C LEU A 60 5.47 -3.50 3.77
N MET A 61 4.30 -3.97 3.34
CA MET A 61 3.02 -3.57 3.93
C MET A 61 2.91 -3.99 5.41
N HIS A 62 3.36 -5.19 5.76
CA HIS A 62 3.43 -5.66 7.15
C HIS A 62 4.25 -4.72 8.04
N VAL A 63 5.42 -4.28 7.56
CA VAL A 63 6.28 -3.33 8.28
C VAL A 63 5.62 -1.94 8.39
N LEU A 64 5.04 -1.43 7.31
CA LEU A 64 4.34 -0.14 7.33
C LEU A 64 3.17 -0.12 8.32
N PHE A 65 2.38 -1.19 8.36
CA PHE A 65 1.28 -1.32 9.32
C PHE A 65 1.77 -1.48 10.76
N ALA A 66 2.86 -2.23 10.99
CA ALA A 66 3.47 -2.35 12.30
C ALA A 66 4.02 -1.00 12.83
N LEU A 67 4.59 -0.17 11.96
CA LEU A 67 5.13 1.15 12.34
C LEU A 67 4.04 2.20 12.58
N THR A 68 2.94 2.13 11.83
CA THR A 68 1.83 3.11 11.93
C THR A 68 0.78 2.71 12.95
N GLY A 69 0.85 1.48 13.48
CA GLY A 69 -0.05 0.98 14.52
C GLY A 69 -1.52 0.91 14.06
N ASP A 70 -1.76 0.60 12.78
CA ASP A 70 -3.10 0.58 12.17
C ASP A 70 -3.87 1.92 12.25
N ALA A 71 -3.21 3.05 12.57
CA ALA A 71 -3.87 4.31 12.88
C ALA A 71 -4.80 4.84 11.76
N ASP A 72 -4.42 4.65 10.49
CA ASP A 72 -5.25 4.98 9.33
C ASP A 72 -5.02 3.98 8.19
N ARG A 73 -5.78 2.89 8.19
CA ARG A 73 -5.61 1.79 7.23
C ARG A 73 -5.69 2.24 5.76
N LEU A 74 -6.57 3.19 5.43
CA LEU A 74 -6.78 3.65 4.06
C LEU A 74 -5.57 4.45 3.58
N LEU A 75 -5.02 5.28 4.46
CA LEU A 75 -3.82 6.04 4.18
C LEU A 75 -2.60 5.12 4.03
N VAL A 76 -2.44 4.13 4.91
CA VAL A 76 -1.31 3.17 4.84
C VAL A 76 -1.36 2.32 3.57
N LEU A 77 -2.55 1.87 3.15
CA LEU A 77 -2.74 1.09 1.92
C LEU A 77 -2.44 1.90 0.65
N ARG A 78 -2.79 3.18 0.64
CA ARG A 78 -2.75 3.99 -0.59
C ARG A 78 -1.50 4.87 -0.73
N ILE A 79 -0.79 5.19 0.37
CA ILE A 79 0.45 5.99 0.34
C ILE A 79 1.50 5.44 -0.62
N PRO A 80 1.81 4.12 -0.62
CA PRO A 80 2.82 3.58 -1.53
C PRO A 80 2.48 3.84 -2.99
N SER A 81 1.21 3.70 -3.36
CA SER A 81 0.72 3.96 -4.72
C SER A 81 0.78 5.44 -5.07
N VAL A 82 0.45 6.34 -4.14
CA VAL A 82 0.54 7.79 -4.37
C VAL A 82 2.00 8.23 -4.57
N LEU A 83 2.93 7.69 -3.78
CA LEU A 83 4.36 8.02 -3.90
C LEU A 83 5.03 7.51 -5.19
N ALA A 84 4.42 6.53 -5.86
CA ALA A 84 4.94 5.95 -7.11
C ALA A 84 4.49 6.68 -8.38
N MET A 85 3.57 7.65 -8.27
CA MET A 85 3.01 8.47 -9.37
C MET A 85 3.92 9.61 -9.79
#